data_AF-A0A5K1E691-F1
#
_entry.id   AF-A0A5K1E691-F1
#
_cell.length_a   1.000
_cell.length_b   1.000
_cell.length_c   1.000
_cell.angle_alpha   90.00
_cell.angle_beta   90.00
_cell.angle_gamma   90.00
#
_symmetry.space_group_name_H-M   'P 1'
#
loop_
_entity.id
_entity.type
_entity.pdbx_description
1 polymer ?
#
loop_
_entity_poly.entity_id
_entity_poly.type
_entity_poly.pdbx_seq_one_letter_code
_entity_poly.pdbx_strand_id
1 'polypeptide(L)' 'MSWDTYVEEHLMCDIDGHCLTAAAILGQDGSVWAQSANFPQ' A
#
# COMPACT_ATOMS: atom_id res chain seq x y z
N MET A 1 10.35 10.74 2.63
CA MET A 1 9.02 10.29 2.19
C MET A 1 9.23 9.34 1.02
N SER A 2 9.28 8.03 1.27
CA SER A 2 9.33 7.00 0.22
C SER A 2 7.91 6.51 -0.09
N TRP A 3 7.72 5.87 -1.25
CA TRP A 3 6.45 5.26 -1.61
C TRP A 3 6.04 4.13 -0.65
N ASP A 4 7.00 3.40 -0.07
CA ASP A 4 6.73 2.40 0.97
C ASP A 4 6.06 3.01 2.20
N THR A 5 6.60 4.13 2.72
CA THR A 5 5.98 4.84 3.85
C THR A 5 4.57 5.32 3.53
N TYR A 6 4.31 5.68 2.27
CA TYR A 6 2.97 6.09 1.86
C TYR A 6 1.98 4.92 1.91
N VAL A 7 2.38 3.73 1.44
CA VAL A 7 1.54 2.53 1.53
C VAL A 7 1.28 2.16 2.98
N GLU A 8 2.34 2.06 3.80
CA GLU A 8 2.23 1.62 5.19
C GLU A 8 1.45 2.62 6.08
N GLU A 9 1.72 3.93 5.95
CA GLU A 9 1.15 4.92 6.87
C GLU A 9 -0.14 5.57 6.37
N HIS A 10 -0.36 5.64 5.04
CA HIS A 10 -1.49 6.38 4.47
C HIS A 10 -2.54 5.47 3.83
N LEU A 11 -2.15 4.32 3.27
CA LEU A 11 -3.11 3.37 2.68
C LEU A 11 -3.51 2.27 3.67
N MET A 12 -2.56 1.77 4.46
CA MET A 12 -2.79 0.71 5.47
C MET A 12 -3.17 1.29 6.85
N CYS A 13 -3.65 2.53 6.92
CA CYS A 13 -4.07 3.13 8.18
C CYS A 13 -5.36 2.48 8.71
N ASP A 14 -5.55 2.61 10.03
CA ASP A 14 -6.82 2.24 10.65
C ASP A 14 -7.88 3.30 10.34
N ILE A 15 -9.04 2.84 9.87
CA ILE A 15 -10.23 3.63 9.56
C ILE A 15 -11.37 3.03 10.36
N ASP A 16 -11.70 3.65 11.50
CA ASP A 16 -12.75 3.22 12.41
C ASP A 16 -12.61 1.74 12.87
N GLY A 17 -11.39 1.30 13.18
CA GLY A 17 -11.10 -0.07 13.61
C GLY A 17 -10.96 -1.07 12.46
N HIS A 18 -10.96 -0.60 11.22
CA HIS A 18 -10.78 -1.41 10.02
C HIS A 18 -9.55 -0.97 9.24
N CYS A 19 -8.84 -1.92 8.66
CA CYS A 19 -7.70 -1.68 7.79
C CYS A 19 -7.90 -2.44 6.47
N LEU A 20 -7.35 -1.91 5.38
CA LEU A 20 -7.32 -2.63 4.11
C LEU A 20 -6.59 -3.97 4.27
N THR A 21 -7.08 -5.01 3.59
CA THR A 21 -6.40 -6.32 3.61
C THR A 21 -5.06 -6.25 2.88
N ALA A 22 -4.97 -5.45 1.82
CA ALA A 22 -3.76 -5.19 1.04
C ALA A 22 -3.89 -3.87 0.26
N ALA A 23 -2.75 -3.23 -0.04
CA ALA A 23 -2.65 -2.03 -0.87
C ALA A 23 -1.33 -2.02 -1.66
N ALA A 24 -1.32 -1.36 -2.83
CA ALA A 24 -0.10 -1.14 -3.61
C ALA A 24 -0.20 0.14 -4.46
N ILE A 25 0.96 0.70 -4.80
CA ILE A 25 1.12 1.80 -5.74
C ILE A 25 1.83 1.24 -6.96
N LEU A 26 1.13 1.27 -8.09
CA LEU A 26 1.63 0.79 -9.37
C LEU A 26 1.86 1.98 -10.30
N GLY A 27 3.01 1.99 -10.97
CA GLY A 27 3.22 2.85 -12.12
C GLY A 27 2.26 2.47 -13.25
N GLN A 28 1.92 3.43 -14.10
CA GLN A 28 1.05 3.17 -15.27
C GLN A 28 1.70 2.23 -16.29
N ASP A 29 3.01 2.02 -16.19
CA ASP A 29 3.80 1.03 -16.92
C ASP A 29 3.66 -0.39 -16.33
N GLY A 30 2.97 -0.55 -15.21
CA GLY A 30 2.80 -1.82 -14.48
C GLY A 30 3.90 -2.09 -13.45
N SER A 31 4.88 -1.20 -13.30
CA SER A 31 5.95 -1.35 -12.31
C SER A 31 5.42 -1.17 -10.89
N VAL A 32 5.82 -2.04 -9.96
CA VAL A 32 5.48 -1.89 -8.54
C VAL A 32 6.38 -0.81 -7.92
N TRP A 33 5.80 0.28 -7.43
CA TRP A 33 6.54 1.34 -6.74
C TRP A 33 6.58 1.11 -5.22
N ALA A 34 5.51 0.54 -4.65
CA ALA A 34 5.42 0.10 -3.27
C ALA A 34 4.20 -0.82 -3.09
N GLN A 35 4.26 -1.75 -2.14
CA GLN A 35 3.15 -2.66 -1.83
C GLN A 35 3.16 -3.03 -0.34
N SER A 36 1.99 -3.26 0.23
CA SER A 36 1.83 -3.77 1.59
C SER A 36 2.33 -5.22 1.67
N ALA A 37 2.78 -5.66 2.85
CA ALA A 37 3.25 -7.04 3.06
C ALA A 37 2.24 -8.14 2.69
N ASN A 38 0.94 -7.83 2.73
CA ASN A 38 -0.15 -8.76 2.42
C ASN A 38 -0.60 -8.70 0.95
N PHE A 39 0.08 -7.93 0.10
CA PHE A 39 -0.29 -7.81 -1.31
C PHE A 39 -0.11 -9.16 -2.05
N PRO A 40 -1.10 -9.61 -2.85
CA PRO A 40 -0.99 -10.86 -3.60
C PRO A 40 0.20 -10.87 -4.56
N GLN A 41 0.78 -12.06 -4.78
CA GLN A 41 1.84 -12.29 -5.78
C GLN A 41 1.28 -12.60 -7.16
#